data_AF-A0A957NWR8-F1
#
_entry.id   AF-A0A957NWR8-F1
#
_cell.length_a   1.000
_cell.length_b   1.000
_cell.length_c   1.000
_cell.angle_alpha   90.00
_cell.angle_beta   90.00
_cell.angle_gamma   90.00
#
_symmetry.space_group_name_H-M   'P 1'
#
loop_
_entity.id
_entity.type
_entity.pdbx_description
1 polymer ?
#
loop_
_entity_poly.entity_id
_entity_poly.type
_entity_poly.pdbx_seq_one_letter_code
_entity_poly.pdbx_strand_id
1 'polypeptide(L)' 'MWVSSGVLLGFIAWFVLRYILTSFYTVDQNERAVKTSFGRAQRVGKATTLDTPLAETLRPHELERYAWPQVR' A
#
# COMPACT_ATOMS: atom_id res chain seq x y z
N MET A 1 -43.06 12.69 -0.61
CA MET A 1 -41.86 13.29 -1.24
C MET A 1 -40.67 13.41 -0.28
N TRP A 2 -40.87 13.79 1.00
CA TRP A 2 -39.79 13.91 2.00
C TRP A 2 -39.11 12.61 2.44
N VAL A 3 -39.84 11.49 2.46
CA VAL A 3 -39.31 10.19 2.88
C VAL A 3 -38.18 9.71 1.95
N SER A 4 -38.39 9.80 0.64
CA SER A 4 -37.39 9.38 -0.37
C SER A 4 -36.10 10.19 -0.25
N SER A 5 -36.21 11.50 -0.04
CA SER A 5 -35.06 12.38 0.17
C SER A 5 -34.32 12.05 1.47
N GLY A 6 -35.06 11.75 2.55
CA GLY A 6 -34.47 11.32 3.82
C GLY A 6 -33.69 10.01 3.71
N VAL A 7 -34.23 9.02 3.00
CA VAL A 7 -33.55 7.73 2.74
C VAL A 7 -32.26 7.95 1.95
N LEU A 8 -32.28 8.79 0.91
CA LEU A 8 -31.09 9.09 0.11
C LEU A 8 -30.01 9.79 0.95
N LEU A 9 -30.39 10.79 1.73
CA LEU A 9 -29.47 11.51 2.64
C LEU A 9 -28.86 10.58 3.69
N GLY A 10 -29.68 9.73 4.30
CA GLY A 10 -29.22 8.73 5.27
C GLY A 10 -28.24 7.74 4.67
N PHE A 11 -28.52 7.25 3.46
CA PHE A 11 -27.61 6.36 2.72
C PHE A 11 -26.27 7.05 2.42
N ILE A 12 -26.29 8.30 1.93
CA ILE A 12 -25.07 9.06 1.65
C ILE A 12 -24.27 9.29 2.93
N ALA A 13 -24.91 9.72 4.02
CA ALA A 13 -24.24 9.96 5.29
C ALA A 13 -23.60 8.67 5.84
N TRP A 14 -24.33 7.56 5.82
CA TRP A 14 -23.83 6.26 6.22
C TRP A 14 -22.66 5.80 5.34
N PHE A 15 -22.76 5.95 4.02
CA PHE A 15 -21.72 5.57 3.07
C PHE A 15 -20.43 6.39 3.28
N VAL A 16 -20.55 7.71 3.39
CA VAL A 16 -19.41 8.61 3.61
C VAL A 16 -18.71 8.26 4.93
N LEU A 17 -19.47 8.08 6.01
CA LEU A 17 -18.90 7.71 7.30
C LEU A 17 -18.17 6.36 7.23
N ARG A 18 -18.82 5.34 6.65
CA ARG A 18 -18.34 3.95 6.68
C ARG A 18 -17.22 3.63 5.69
N TYR A 19 -17.15 4.31 4.56
CA TYR A 19 -16.22 3.96 3.47
C TYR A 19 -15.26 5.08 3.09
N ILE A 20 -15.52 6.33 3.47
CA ILE A 20 -14.58 7.42 3.20
C ILE A 20 -13.84 7.75 4.49
N LEU A 21 -14.55 8.12 5.56
CA LEU A 21 -13.88 8.56 6.80
C LEU A 21 -13.10 7.44 7.49
N THR A 22 -13.60 6.20 7.45
CA THR A 22 -12.90 5.06 8.07
C THR A 22 -12.04 4.25 7.10
N SER A 23 -11.87 4.66 5.83
CA SER A 23 -11.01 3.93 4.89
C SER A 23 -9.57 4.43 4.84
N PHE A 24 -9.28 5.56 5.47
CA PHE A 24 -7.91 6.04 5.60
C PHE A 24 -7.13 5.10 6.53
N TYR A 25 -6.15 4.41 5.96
CA TYR A 25 -5.16 3.65 6.70
C TYR A 25 -3.84 4.41 6.68
N THR A 26 -3.25 4.65 7.84
CA THR A 26 -1.93 5.23 7.97
C THR A 26 -0.92 4.12 8.17
N VAL A 27 0.12 4.10 7.34
CA VAL A 27 1.24 3.16 7.48
C VAL A 27 2.19 3.66 8.55
N ASP A 28 2.62 2.78 9.45
CA ASP A 28 3.55 3.13 10.52
C ASP A 28 4.98 3.37 9.98
N GLN A 29 5.84 4.04 10.73
CA GLN A 29 7.18 4.45 10.29
C GLN A 29 8.13 3.27 10.00
N ASN A 30 7.91 2.14 10.65
CA ASN A 30 8.64 0.89 10.43
C ASN A 30 8.05 0.03 9.31
N GLU A 31 6.94 0.47 8.69
CA GLU A 31 6.26 -0.23 7.60
C GLU A 31 6.39 0.54 6.28
N ARG A 32 6.24 -0.17 5.15
CA ARG A 32 6.27 0.44 3.83
C ARG A 32 5.05 0.02 3.02
N ALA A 33 4.25 1.01 2.62
CA ALA A 33 3.14 0.80 1.71
C ALA A 33 3.65 0.34 0.33
N VAL A 34 2.99 -0.66 -0.25
CA VAL A 34 3.27 -1.17 -1.59
C VAL A 34 2.00 -1.13 -2.42
N LYS A 35 2.06 -0.55 -3.61
CA LYS A 35 0.97 -0.54 -4.57
C LYS A 35 0.83 -1.93 -5.18
N THR A 36 -0.40 -2.44 -5.17
CA THR A 36 -0.75 -3.69 -5.80
C THR A 36 -1.64 -3.46 -7.00
N SER A 37 -1.38 -4.14 -8.10
CA SER A 37 -2.26 -4.21 -9.27
C SER A 37 -2.74 -5.65 -9.43
N PHE A 38 -4.06 -5.86 -9.50
CA PHE A 38 -4.68 -7.19 -9.58
C PHE A 38 -4.14 -8.18 -8.52
N GLY A 39 -3.92 -7.71 -7.29
CA GLY A 39 -3.40 -8.52 -6.19
C GLY A 39 -1.90 -8.85 -6.26
N ARG A 40 -1.14 -8.22 -7.18
CA ARG A 40 0.31 -8.38 -7.28
C ARG A 40 1.03 -7.07 -6.97
N ALA A 41 2.07 -7.14 -6.14
CA ALA A 41 2.94 -6.00 -5.84
C ALA A 41 3.63 -5.50 -7.13
N GLN A 42 3.61 -4.19 -7.35
CA GLN A 42 4.22 -3.60 -8.53
C GLN A 42 5.74 -3.52 -8.34
N ARG A 43 6.50 -4.07 -9.29
CA ARG A 43 7.97 -4.03 -9.25
C ARG A 43 8.51 -2.69 -9.72
N VAL A 44 9.64 -2.28 -9.16
CA VAL A 44 10.40 -1.10 -9.60
C VAL A 44 11.36 -1.52 -10.71
N GLY A 45 10.82 -1.75 -11.91
CA GLY A 45 11.61 -2.17 -13.07
C GLY A 45 12.46 -3.41 -12.79
N LYS A 46 13.78 -3.27 -12.94
CA LYS A 46 14.78 -4.31 -12.64
C LYS A 46 15.53 -4.08 -11.32
N ALA A 47 15.14 -3.07 -10.54
CA ALA A 47 15.83 -2.73 -9.30
C ALA A 47 15.67 -3.85 -8.27
N THR A 48 16.74 -4.08 -7.52
CA THR A 48 16.82 -5.09 -6.47
C THR A 48 17.26 -4.47 -5.15
N THR A 49 17.18 -5.23 -4.06
CA THR A 49 17.69 -4.83 -2.75
C THR A 49 19.18 -4.48 -2.78
N LEU A 50 19.93 -5.01 -3.75
CA LEU A 50 21.35 -4.67 -3.96
C LEU A 50 21.56 -3.21 -4.38
N ASP A 51 20.54 -2.57 -4.95
CA ASP A 51 20.58 -1.16 -5.35
C ASP A 51 20.20 -0.21 -4.19
N THR A 52 20.05 -0.72 -2.96
CA THR A 52 19.71 0.06 -1.76
C THR A 52 20.89 0.15 -0.79
N PRO A 53 20.89 1.11 0.14
CA PRO A 53 21.92 1.19 1.19
C PRO A 53 22.02 -0.09 2.05
N LEU A 54 21.00 -0.95 2.06
CA LEU A 54 21.05 -2.24 2.75
C LEU A 54 22.19 -3.11 2.20
N ALA A 55 22.49 -3.01 0.91
CA ALA A 55 23.55 -3.79 0.26
C ALA A 55 24.93 -3.53 0.87
N GLU A 56 25.20 -2.30 1.32
CA GLU A 56 26.47 -1.90 1.94
C GLU A 56 26.75 -2.65 3.24
N THR A 57 25.69 -3.12 3.91
CA THR A 57 25.78 -3.89 5.17
C THR A 57 25.95 -5.39 4.96
N LEU A 58 25.78 -5.88 3.73
CA LEU A 58 25.79 -7.31 3.42
C LEU A 58 27.19 -7.80 3.06
N ARG A 59 27.53 -9.01 3.49
CA ARG A 59 28.78 -9.67 3.10
C ARG A 59 28.71 -10.16 1.65
N PRO A 60 29.85 -10.39 0.98
CA PRO A 60 29.87 -10.79 -0.44
C PRO A 60 28.99 -12.00 -0.77
N HIS A 61 28.98 -13.04 0.08
CA HIS A 61 28.14 -14.23 -0.13
C HIS A 61 26.65 -13.99 0.16
N GLU A 62 26.32 -12.93 0.91
CA GLU A 62 24.94 -12.56 1.22
C GLU A 62 24.29 -11.75 0.09
N LEU A 63 25.10 -10.97 -0.64
CA LEU A 63 24.65 -10.22 -1.82
C LEU A 63 24.04 -11.16 -2.87
N GLU A 64 24.68 -12.32 -3.11
CA GLU A 64 24.17 -13.33 -4.05
C GLU A 64 22.80 -13.90 -3.62
N ARG A 65 22.56 -14.00 -2.31
CA ARG A 65 21.33 -14.59 -1.76
C ARG A 65 20.19 -13.58 -1.62
N TYR A 66 20.50 -12.32 -1.32
CA TYR A 66 19.50 -11.30 -0.97
C TYR A 66 19.23 -10.30 -2.10
N ALA A 67 19.38 -10.73 -3.35
CA ALA A 67 19.02 -9.95 -4.54
C ALA A 67 17.51 -9.94 -4.80
N TRP A 68 16.71 -9.46 -3.84
CA TRP A 68 15.25 -9.42 -3.96
C TRP A 68 14.77 -8.27 -4.85
N PRO A 69 13.72 -8.43 -5.65
CA PRO A 69 13.18 -7.35 -6.47
C PRO A 69 12.54 -6.27 -5.59
N GLN A 70 12.81 -5.01 -5.90
CA GLN A 70 12.13 -3.90 -5.24
C GLN A 70 10.69 -3.76 -5.74
N VAL A 71 9.80 -3.39 -4.82
CA VAL A 71 8.38 -3.12 -5.08
C VAL A 71 8.00 -1.70 -4.67
N ARG A 72 6.95 -1.14 -5.26
CA ARG A 72 6.40 0.18 -4.93
C ARG A 72 4.88 0.11 -4.88
#